data_AF-A0A2L0ESX5-F1
#
_entry.id   AF-A0A2L0ESX5-F1
#
_cell.length_a   1.000
_cell.length_b   1.000
_cell.length_c   1.000
_cell.angle_alpha   90.00
_cell.angle_beta   90.00
_cell.angle_gamma   90.00
#
_symmetry.space_group_name_H-M   'P 1'
#
loop_
_entity.id
_entity.type
_entity.pdbx_description
1 polymer ?
#
loop_
_entity_poly.entity_id
_entity_poly.type
_entity_poly.pdbx_seq_one_letter_code
_entity_poly.pdbx_strand_id
1 'polypeptide(L)'
;MARFAFIDHMRKEFIFEITDQAKIDKARNILSGNEPHEVHVMGRIVKRPVSYNPGWSFHLDPATISFFAVAIEVCDASVSYVEDHLDEACGAFLPGCHWCPWSSKLTREVAEG
;
A
#
# COMPACT_ATOMS: atom_id res chain seq x y z
N MET A 1 -6.04 6.91 -13.57
CA MET A 1 -5.86 6.05 -12.37
C MET A 1 -5.39 4.68 -12.83
N ALA A 2 -4.69 3.95 -11.98
CA ALA A 2 -4.33 2.55 -12.20
C ALA A 2 -4.24 1.83 -10.86
N ARG A 3 -4.39 0.50 -10.88
CA ARG A 3 -4.38 -0.33 -9.67
C ARG A 3 -3.20 -1.27 -9.69
N PHE A 4 -2.63 -1.50 -8.53
CA PHE A 4 -1.47 -2.36 -8.35
C PHE A 4 -1.68 -3.26 -7.15
N ALA A 5 -1.06 -4.43 -7.19
CA ALA A 5 -1.04 -5.36 -6.07
C ALA A 5 0.37 -5.44 -5.49
N PHE A 6 0.46 -5.58 -4.17
CA PHE A 6 1.67 -6.01 -3.50
C PHE A 6 1.38 -7.23 -2.60
N ILE A 7 2.43 -7.95 -2.24
CA ILE A 7 2.42 -8.92 -1.15
C ILE A 7 3.32 -8.44 -0.01
N ASP A 8 2.94 -8.75 1.22
CA ASP A 8 3.80 -8.58 2.40
C ASP A 8 4.58 -9.86 2.75
N HIS A 9 5.37 -9.84 3.82
CA HIS A 9 6.11 -11.01 4.30
C HIS A 9 5.21 -12.16 4.78
N MET A 10 3.94 -11.88 5.12
CA MET A 10 2.93 -12.87 5.48
C MET A 10 2.27 -13.49 4.23
N ARG A 11 2.71 -13.11 3.03
CA ARG A 11 2.15 -13.49 1.72
C ARG A 11 0.68 -13.09 1.58
N LYS A 12 0.26 -12.02 2.26
CA LYS A 12 -1.06 -11.43 2.10
C LYS A 12 -1.02 -10.43 0.95
N GLU A 13 -1.94 -10.59 0.02
CA GLU A 13 -2.10 -9.69 -1.11
C GLU A 13 -2.92 -8.47 -0.71
N PHE A 14 -2.48 -7.29 -1.15
CA PHE A 14 -3.21 -6.04 -0.99
C PHE A 14 -3.19 -5.27 -2.31
N ILE A 15 -4.38 -4.82 -2.73
CA ILE A 15 -4.59 -4.06 -3.96
C ILE A 15 -4.86 -2.60 -3.60
N PHE A 16 -4.12 -1.70 -4.23
CA PHE A 16 -4.23 -0.26 -4.01
C PHE A 16 -4.39 0.47 -5.35
N GLU A 17 -5.00 1.64 -5.29
CA GLU A 17 -5.25 2.50 -6.45
C GLU A 17 -4.34 3.72 -6.39
N ILE A 18 -3.82 4.13 -7.54
CA ILE A 18 -2.99 5.32 -7.73
C ILE A 18 -3.70 6.24 -8.72
N THR A 19 -3.84 7.52 -8.37
CA THR A 19 -4.45 8.53 -9.24
C THR A 19 -3.44 9.45 -9.91
N ASP A 20 -2.24 9.60 -9.34
CA ASP A 20 -1.14 10.42 -9.85
C ASP A 20 -0.35 9.69 -10.95
N GLN A 21 -0.19 10.32 -12.12
CA GLN A 21 0.46 9.71 -13.28
C GLN A 21 1.94 9.40 -13.07
N ALA A 22 2.69 10.28 -12.38
CA ALA A 22 4.11 10.04 -12.14
C ALA A 22 4.33 8.85 -11.20
N LYS A 23 3.43 8.67 -10.22
CA LYS A 23 3.46 7.51 -9.32
C LYS A 23 3.06 6.21 -10.02
N ILE A 24 2.12 6.27 -10.97
CA ILE A 24 1.76 5.13 -11.83
C ILE A 24 2.97 4.68 -12.65
N ASP A 25 3.68 5.63 -13.27
CA ASP A 25 4.86 5.32 -14.09
C ASP A 25 6.00 4.76 -13.22
N LYS A 26 6.18 5.27 -12.00
CA LYS A 26 7.11 4.67 -11.02
C LYS A 26 6.74 3.24 -10.66
N ALA A 27 5.46 2.95 -10.38
CA ALA A 27 4.98 1.61 -10.07
C ALA A 27 5.29 0.62 -11.21
N ARG A 28 5.10 1.05 -12.46
CA ARG A 28 5.43 0.25 -13.65
C ARG A 28 6.93 0.02 -13.79
N ASN A 29 7.76 1.02 -13.51
CA ASN A 29 9.22 0.87 -13.51
C ASN A 29 9.71 -0.09 -12.42
N ILE A 30 9.08 -0.08 -11.24
CA ILE A 30 9.34 -1.05 -10.16
C ILE A 30 9.01 -2.47 -10.65
N LEU A 31 7.84 -2.66 -11.27
CA LEU A 31 7.41 -3.96 -11.81
C LEU A 31 8.31 -4.48 -12.94
N SER A 32 8.83 -3.59 -13.78
CA SER A 32 9.73 -3.96 -14.87
C SER A 32 11.19 -4.16 -14.43
N GLY A 33 11.52 -3.91 -13.15
CA GLY A 33 12.87 -3.98 -12.62
C GLY A 33 13.79 -2.82 -13.04
N ASN A 34 13.23 -1.76 -13.62
CA ASN A 34 13.97 -0.54 -14.01
C ASN A 34 14.13 0.45 -12.86
N GLU A 35 13.43 0.24 -11.74
CA GLU A 35 13.58 1.01 -10.50
C GLU A 35 14.00 0.08 -9.36
N PRO A 36 15.30 0.01 -9.02
CA PRO A 36 15.80 -0.82 -7.93
C PRO A 36 15.74 -0.10 -6.56
N HIS A 37 15.41 1.20 -6.55
CA HIS A 37 15.43 2.03 -5.35
C HIS A 37 14.01 2.54 -5.04
N GLU A 38 13.69 2.67 -3.76
CA GLU A 38 12.38 3.15 -3.32
C GLU A 38 11.18 2.33 -3.85
N VAL A 39 11.12 1.04 -3.48
CA VAL A 39 10.14 0.11 -4.03
C VAL A 39 8.95 -0.16 -3.11
N HIS A 40 9.04 0.22 -1.84
CA HIS A 40 8.02 -0.07 -0.84
C HIS A 40 6.89 0.95 -0.90
N VAL A 41 5.65 0.48 -0.77
CA VAL A 41 4.44 1.31 -0.83
C VAL A 41 4.16 1.93 0.52
N MET A 42 3.77 3.20 0.54
CA MET A 42 3.17 3.84 1.71
C MET A 42 1.95 4.66 1.32
N GLY A 43 1.16 5.04 2.31
CA GLY A 43 0.07 6.00 2.17
C GLY A 43 -0.69 6.19 3.48
N ARG A 44 -1.86 6.82 3.41
CA ARG A 44 -2.80 6.91 4.53
C ARG A 44 -3.88 5.85 4.42
N ILE A 45 -4.17 5.17 5.51
CA ILE A 45 -5.29 4.23 5.59
C ILE A 45 -6.63 4.98 5.62
N VAL A 46 -7.58 4.47 4.87
CA VAL A 46 -9.01 4.77 4.97
C VAL A 46 -9.72 3.50 5.43
N LYS A 47 -10.35 3.54 6.61
CA LYS A 47 -11.07 2.41 7.25
C LYS A 47 -12.40 2.12 6.57
N ARG A 48 -12.36 1.78 5.29
CA ARG A 48 -13.52 1.44 4.46
C ARG A 48 -13.11 0.38 3.43
N PRO A 49 -13.92 -0.66 3.23
CA PRO A 49 -13.68 -1.63 2.17
C PRO A 49 -13.92 -1.01 0.79
N VAL A 50 -13.26 -1.55 -0.22
CA VAL A 50 -13.40 -1.17 -1.63
C VAL A 50 -13.46 -2.43 -2.49
N SER A 51 -14.23 -2.38 -3.58
CA SER A 51 -14.49 -3.56 -4.41
C SER A 51 -13.23 -4.17 -5.03
N TYR A 52 -12.23 -3.35 -5.33
CA TYR A 52 -10.97 -3.79 -5.95
C TYR A 52 -9.97 -4.41 -4.97
N ASN A 53 -10.19 -4.31 -3.66
CA ASN A 53 -9.31 -4.85 -2.62
C ASN A 53 -10.09 -5.82 -1.71
N PRO A 54 -10.64 -6.92 -2.27
CA PRO A 54 -11.49 -7.82 -1.51
C PRO A 54 -10.70 -8.52 -0.39
N GLY A 55 -11.37 -8.76 0.74
CA GLY A 55 -10.78 -9.43 1.91
C GLY A 55 -10.20 -8.48 2.96
N TRP A 56 -10.24 -7.16 2.71
CA TRP A 56 -9.77 -6.15 3.66
C TRP A 56 -10.86 -5.10 3.93
N SER A 57 -10.95 -4.68 5.18
CA SER A 57 -11.91 -3.66 5.64
C SER A 57 -11.38 -2.24 5.45
N PHE A 58 -10.23 -2.09 4.79
CA PHE A 58 -9.56 -0.81 4.56
C PHE A 58 -8.87 -0.75 3.20
N HIS A 59 -8.52 0.47 2.79
CA HIS A 59 -7.68 0.73 1.62
C HIS A 59 -6.73 1.90 1.91
N LEU A 60 -5.74 2.10 1.04
CA LEU A 60 -4.93 3.32 1.04
C LEU A 60 -5.66 4.44 0.29
N ASP A 61 -5.63 5.66 0.81
CA ASP A 61 -6.08 6.86 0.11
C ASP A 61 -5.23 7.06 -1.17
N PRO A 62 -5.84 6.97 -2.37
CA PRO A 62 -5.11 7.04 -3.64
C PRO A 62 -4.30 8.33 -3.83
N ALA A 63 -4.72 9.45 -3.20
CA ALA A 63 -4.00 10.72 -3.30
C ALA A 63 -2.70 10.74 -2.48
N THR A 64 -2.58 9.84 -1.51
CA THR A 64 -1.47 9.83 -0.54
C THR A 64 -0.39 8.80 -0.84
N ILE A 65 -0.60 7.95 -1.85
CA ILE A 65 0.35 6.90 -2.22
C ILE A 65 1.73 7.50 -2.45
N SER A 66 2.77 6.84 -1.97
CA SER A 66 4.16 7.14 -2.30
C SER A 66 5.00 5.87 -2.25
N PHE A 67 6.23 5.96 -2.75
CA PHE A 67 7.19 4.87 -2.72
C PHE A 67 8.47 5.30 -1.98
N PHE A 68 9.05 4.41 -1.18
CA PHE A 68 10.21 4.73 -0.32
C PHE A 68 11.23 3.59 -0.22
N ALA A 69 12.48 3.97 0.08
CA ALA A 69 13.59 3.03 0.30
C ALA A 69 13.81 2.74 1.78
N VAL A 70 13.66 3.77 2.63
CA VAL A 70 13.74 3.70 4.09
C VAL A 70 12.68 4.62 4.65
N ALA A 71 11.96 4.18 5.68
CA ALA A 71 11.13 5.06 6.50
C ALA A 71 11.78 5.19 7.89
N ILE A 72 11.63 6.33 8.55
CA ILE A 72 12.19 6.54 9.91
C ILE A 72 11.09 6.40 10.98
N GLU A 73 9.82 6.27 10.57
CA GLU A 73 8.64 6.37 11.43
C GLU A 73 8.02 5.03 11.86
N VAL A 74 7.22 5.06 12.93
CA VAL A 74 6.36 3.97 13.40
C VAL A 74 5.13 3.87 12.48
N CYS A 75 5.33 3.34 11.27
CA CYS A 75 4.26 3.11 10.30
C CYS A 75 4.27 1.70 9.69
N ASP A 76 5.20 0.83 10.10
CA ASP A 76 5.30 -0.54 9.59
C ASP A 76 4.36 -1.50 10.33
N ALA A 77 3.59 -2.26 9.55
CA ALA A 77 2.73 -3.34 10.01
C ALA A 77 2.38 -4.25 8.82
N SER A 78 2.18 -5.55 9.08
CA SER A 78 1.66 -6.47 8.05
C SER A 78 0.20 -6.17 7.72
N VAL A 79 -0.25 -6.59 6.54
CA VAL A 79 -1.63 -6.32 6.08
C VAL A 79 -2.64 -6.92 7.06
N SER A 80 -2.38 -8.15 7.53
CA SER A 80 -3.26 -8.82 8.50
C SER A 80 -3.25 -8.14 9.86
N TYR A 81 -2.10 -7.64 10.33
CA TYR A 81 -2.04 -6.94 11.61
C TYR A 81 -2.81 -5.62 11.58
N VAL A 82 -2.79 -4.91 10.44
CA VAL A 82 -3.63 -3.73 10.25
C VAL A 82 -5.11 -4.08 10.27
N GLU A 83 -5.52 -5.18 9.63
CA GLU A 83 -6.91 -5.65 9.66
C GLU A 83 -7.35 -6.03 11.09
N ASP A 84 -6.53 -6.80 11.80
CA ASP A 84 -6.84 -7.29 13.16
C ASP A 84 -6.92 -6.15 14.19
N HIS A 85 -6.23 -5.04 13.95
CA HIS A 85 -6.17 -3.85 14.83
C HIS A 85 -6.72 -2.59 14.15
N LEU A 86 -7.62 -2.75 13.17
CA LEU A 86 -8.08 -1.64 12.34
C LEU A 86 -8.78 -0.55 13.17
N ASP A 87 -9.46 -0.93 14.24
CA ASP A 87 -10.15 -0.04 15.18
C ASP A 87 -9.17 0.91 15.88
N GLU A 88 -7.98 0.43 16.22
CA GLU A 88 -6.91 1.20 16.89
C GLU A 88 -6.08 2.05 15.91
N ALA A 89 -6.12 1.71 14.61
CA ALA A 89 -5.38 2.43 13.56
C ALA A 89 -5.77 3.92 13.50
N CYS A 90 -4.88 4.79 13.04
CA CYS A 90 -5.04 6.26 13.09
C CYS A 90 -4.97 6.88 14.50
N GLY A 91 -4.83 6.07 15.55
CA GLY A 91 -4.70 6.49 16.94
C GLY A 91 -3.30 6.19 17.47
N ALA A 92 -3.24 5.38 18.53
CA ALA A 92 -1.96 4.89 19.07
C ALA A 92 -1.24 3.94 18.09
N PHE A 93 -2.03 3.15 17.36
CA PHE A 93 -1.54 2.34 16.24
C PHE A 93 -1.65 3.14 14.94
N LEU A 94 -0.58 3.17 14.14
CA LEU A 94 -0.45 3.96 12.91
C LEU A 94 -0.93 5.42 13.05
N PRO A 95 -0.25 6.25 13.87
CA PRO A 95 -0.64 7.64 14.10
C PRO A 95 -0.82 8.42 12.79
N GLY A 96 -1.85 9.26 12.72
CA GLY A 96 -2.15 10.03 11.51
C GLY A 96 -2.59 9.18 10.31
N CYS A 97 -2.98 7.93 10.56
CA CYS A 97 -3.30 6.90 9.57
C CYS A 97 -2.13 6.53 8.66
N HIS A 98 -0.89 6.88 9.02
CA HIS A 98 0.25 6.64 8.14
C HIS A 98 0.64 5.16 8.18
N TRP A 99 0.65 4.52 7.02
CA TRP A 99 1.03 3.12 6.88
C TRP A 99 2.09 2.96 5.80
N CYS A 100 3.19 2.30 6.17
CA CYS A 100 4.34 2.03 5.33
C CYS A 100 4.71 0.55 5.51
N PRO A 101 4.05 -0.42 4.85
CA PRO A 101 4.44 -1.82 4.95
C PRO A 101 5.84 -2.04 4.36
N TRP A 102 6.89 -2.17 5.19
CA TRP A 102 8.28 -2.32 4.75
C TRP A 102 8.50 -3.59 3.95
N SER A 103 7.72 -4.63 4.26
CA SER A 103 7.76 -5.88 3.52
C SER A 103 6.98 -5.87 2.21
N SER A 104 6.37 -4.73 1.84
CA SER A 104 5.61 -4.63 0.59
C SER A 104 6.49 -4.84 -0.63
N LYS A 105 6.04 -5.74 -1.50
CA LYS A 105 6.64 -6.01 -2.79
C LYS A 105 5.57 -6.02 -3.87
N LEU A 106 5.66 -5.07 -4.81
CA LEU A 106 4.77 -5.01 -5.97
C LEU A 106 4.84 -6.32 -6.78
N THR A 107 3.68 -6.82 -7.20
CA THR A 107 3.56 -8.08 -7.93
C THR A 107 2.99 -7.90 -9.33
N ARG A 108 2.00 -7.01 -9.51
CA ARG A 108 1.38 -6.74 -10.81
C ARG A 108 0.60 -5.42 -10.84
N GLU A 109 0.41 -4.90 -12.05
CA GLU A 109 -0.67 -3.98 -12.38
C GLU A 109 -1.97 -4.80 -12.54
N VAL A 110 -3.07 -4.33 -11.95
CA VAL A 110 -4.37 -5.01 -11.99
C VAL A 110 -5.17 -4.41 -13.13
N ALA A 111 -5.46 -5.22 -14.16
CA ALA A 111 -6.31 -4.82 -15.26
C ALA A 111 -7.71 -4.45 -14.76
N GLU A 112 -8.26 -3.35 -15.27
CA GLU A 112 -9.67 -3.04 -15.06
C GLU A 112 -10.51 -4.11 -15.78
N GLY A 113 -11.21 -4.93 -14.98
CA GLY A 113 -12.19 -5.91 -15.46
C GLY A 113 -13.59 -5.34 -15.49
#